data_AF-A0A7S2X8G2-F1
#
_entry.id   AF-A0A7S2X8G2-F1
#
_cell.length_a   1.000
_cell.length_b   1.000
_cell.length_c   1.000
_cell.angle_alpha   90.00
_cell.angle_beta   90.00
_cell.angle_gamma   90.00
#
_symmetry.space_group_name_H-M   'P 1'
#
loop_
_entity.id
_entity.type
_entity.pdbx_description
1 polymer ?
#
loop_
_entity_poly.entity_id
_entity_poly.type
_entity_poly.pdbx_seq_one_letter_code
_entity_poly.pdbx_strand_id
1 'polypeptide(L)'
;KKNPLFYCGVSTCFRKEAGKTGVDNWGIFRVHQFEKIEQFCVCHPEDSWKMHEKMIAQSEEFTKSLGLPYQVINICSGELNNAAAKKYDLEAWFPGYVDIDKEKGHPHPGMRELVSCSNCLDYQSRAVGIRCGDPKKKADGTKAKKKYVHMLNATLCATTRVICCILENNQTPEGVLIPEVLLPYMNGAFVKEDTKGRKHIPYTREAPPPPEEPKKKKKGGKKGGGGGGKGGGKKGSSKSEGKSNDAKAGLAKKLEAWAKDGALSKAEYEIVAKALAQQ
;
A
#
# COMPACT_ATOMS: atom_id res chain seq x y z
N LYS A 1 18.58 -27.49 13.80
CA LYS A 1 18.14 -27.04 12.45
C LYS A 1 19.14 -26.02 11.94
N LYS A 2 19.42 -25.98 10.63
CA LYS A 2 20.29 -24.97 10.02
C LYS A 2 19.53 -23.63 10.05
N ASN A 3 20.08 -22.63 10.74
CA ASN A 3 19.60 -21.25 10.67
C ASN A 3 20.18 -20.60 9.40
N PRO A 4 19.50 -19.60 8.80
CA PRO A 4 18.21 -19.02 9.20
C PRO A 4 17.00 -19.91 8.85
N LEU A 5 15.95 -19.83 9.67
CA LEU A 5 14.64 -20.44 9.39
C LEU A 5 13.74 -19.39 8.73
N PHE A 6 13.27 -19.68 7.52
CA PHE A 6 12.33 -18.86 6.79
C PHE A 6 10.96 -19.52 6.72
N TYR A 7 9.92 -18.72 6.97
CA TYR A 7 8.54 -19.13 6.87
C TYR A 7 7.78 -18.20 5.91
N CYS A 8 6.92 -18.80 5.09
CA CYS A 8 5.88 -18.12 4.33
C CYS A 8 4.56 -18.36 5.07
N GLY A 9 4.14 -17.40 5.88
CA GLY A 9 2.86 -17.44 6.59
C GLY A 9 1.73 -17.03 5.67
N VAL A 10 0.66 -17.83 5.59
CA VAL A 10 -0.55 -17.53 4.85
C VAL A 10 -1.71 -17.58 5.83
N SER A 11 -2.45 -16.47 5.95
CA SER A 11 -3.54 -16.38 6.93
C SER A 11 -4.50 -15.24 6.65
N THR A 12 -5.76 -15.46 7.04
CA THR A 12 -6.74 -14.40 7.23
C THR A 12 -6.37 -13.55 8.45
N CYS A 13 -6.24 -12.24 8.25
CA CYS A 13 -5.93 -11.27 9.29
C CYS A 13 -7.19 -10.53 9.72
N PHE A 14 -7.37 -10.35 11.03
CA PHE A 14 -8.48 -9.60 11.61
C PHE A 14 -7.98 -8.35 12.34
N ARG A 15 -8.51 -7.17 12.00
CA ARG A 15 -8.18 -5.89 12.65
C ARG A 15 -9.44 -5.13 13.05
N LYS A 16 -9.47 -4.65 14.30
CA LYS A 16 -10.58 -3.81 14.80
C LYS A 16 -10.62 -2.43 14.15
N GLU A 17 -9.49 -1.94 13.63
CA GLU A 17 -9.33 -0.57 13.09
C GLU A 17 -9.81 0.53 14.06
N ALA A 18 -9.75 0.26 15.36
CA ALA A 18 -10.13 1.20 16.42
C ALA A 18 -9.16 2.40 16.40
N GLY A 19 -9.70 3.62 16.34
CA GLY A 19 -8.95 4.88 16.37
C GLY A 19 -8.83 5.62 15.03
N LYS A 20 -9.34 5.06 13.92
CA LYS A 20 -9.35 5.71 12.60
C LYS A 20 -10.76 5.91 12.04
N THR A 21 -11.67 6.42 12.86
CA THR A 21 -13.05 6.71 12.46
C THR A 21 -13.06 7.72 11.30
N GLY A 22 -13.51 7.30 10.11
CA GLY A 22 -13.68 8.21 8.96
C GLY A 22 -12.56 8.16 7.91
N VAL A 23 -11.49 7.41 8.13
CA VAL A 23 -10.33 7.34 7.21
C VAL A 23 -10.39 6.06 6.38
N ASP A 24 -10.34 6.19 5.04
CA ASP A 24 -10.39 5.07 4.08
C ASP A 24 -11.63 4.16 4.22
N ASN A 25 -12.79 4.70 4.60
CA ASN A 25 -14.02 3.94 4.80
C ASN A 25 -14.62 3.33 3.51
N TRP A 26 -14.07 3.67 2.34
CA TRP A 26 -14.59 3.25 1.03
C TRP A 26 -13.70 2.15 0.42
N GLY A 27 -14.35 1.19 -0.24
CA GLY A 27 -13.67 0.10 -0.93
C GLY A 27 -13.11 -0.98 0.02
N ILE A 28 -12.02 -1.63 -0.40
CA ILE A 28 -11.41 -2.77 0.32
C ILE A 28 -9.99 -2.47 0.85
N PHE A 29 -9.55 -1.22 0.78
CA PHE A 29 -8.19 -0.82 1.16
C PHE A 29 -7.93 -0.93 2.68
N ARG A 30 -8.92 -0.52 3.48
CA ARG A 30 -8.94 -0.65 4.93
C ARG A 30 -10.18 -1.42 5.35
N VAL A 31 -10.00 -2.66 5.78
CA VAL A 31 -11.08 -3.59 6.12
C VAL A 31 -10.75 -4.37 7.39
N HIS A 32 -11.78 -4.88 8.05
CA HIS A 32 -11.62 -5.69 9.26
C HIS A 32 -11.04 -7.08 9.00
N GLN A 33 -11.17 -7.60 7.78
CA GLN A 33 -10.74 -8.93 7.38
C GLN A 33 -10.03 -8.86 6.02
N PHE A 34 -8.82 -9.43 5.93
CA PHE A 34 -8.05 -9.50 4.68
C PHE A 34 -7.06 -10.67 4.70
N GLU A 35 -6.73 -11.22 3.54
CA GLU A 35 -5.70 -12.26 3.42
C GLU A 35 -4.31 -11.64 3.33
N LYS A 36 -3.34 -12.27 4.00
CA LYS A 36 -1.95 -11.82 3.98
C LYS A 36 -0.98 -12.99 3.81
N ILE A 37 0.02 -12.75 2.96
CA ILE A 37 1.23 -13.54 2.86
C ILE A 37 2.35 -12.80 3.57
N GLU A 38 2.94 -13.42 4.59
CA GLU A 38 3.94 -12.85 5.48
C GLU A 38 5.24 -13.65 5.42
N GLN A 39 6.36 -12.96 5.26
CA GLN A 39 7.70 -13.49 5.50
C GLN A 39 7.99 -13.44 7.00
N PHE A 40 8.42 -14.56 7.58
CA PHE A 40 8.94 -14.58 8.95
C PHE A 40 10.30 -15.27 8.99
N CYS A 41 11.28 -14.62 9.61
CA CYS A 41 12.65 -15.13 9.69
C CYS A 41 13.09 -15.25 11.14
N VAL A 42 13.61 -16.42 11.51
CA VAL A 42 14.31 -16.66 12.77
C VAL A 42 15.77 -16.96 12.45
N CYS A 43 16.68 -16.13 12.95
CA CYS A 43 18.09 -16.20 12.56
C CYS A 43 19.05 -16.01 13.75
N HIS A 44 20.33 -16.26 13.50
CA HIS A 44 21.35 -15.88 14.48
C HIS A 44 21.44 -14.36 14.60
N PRO A 45 21.77 -13.83 15.79
CA PRO A 45 21.90 -12.40 16.00
C PRO A 45 22.81 -11.67 15.01
N GLU A 46 23.86 -12.34 14.55
CA GLU A 46 24.86 -11.81 13.61
C GLU A 46 24.32 -11.66 12.18
N ASP A 47 23.26 -12.40 11.83
CA ASP A 47 22.70 -12.41 10.47
C ASP A 47 21.52 -11.44 10.28
N SER A 48 20.92 -10.92 11.37
CA SER A 48 19.58 -10.30 11.28
C SER A 48 19.52 -9.10 10.36
N TRP A 49 20.53 -8.23 10.36
CA TRP A 49 20.57 -7.07 9.47
C TRP A 49 20.69 -7.46 8.01
N LYS A 50 21.48 -8.48 7.69
CA LYS A 50 21.55 -9.04 6.33
C LYS A 50 20.20 -9.64 5.93
N MET A 51 19.50 -10.30 6.85
CA MET A 51 18.16 -10.84 6.58
C MET A 51 17.13 -9.72 6.41
N HIS A 52 17.26 -8.60 7.13
CA HIS A 52 16.38 -7.44 6.99
C HIS A 52 16.43 -6.87 5.57
N GLU A 53 17.64 -6.62 5.06
CA GLU A 53 17.85 -6.15 3.69
C GLU A 53 17.39 -7.18 2.64
N LYS A 54 17.59 -8.48 2.91
CA LYS A 54 17.08 -9.54 2.03
C LYS A 54 15.55 -9.56 1.97
N MET A 55 14.86 -9.46 3.11
CA MET A 55 13.40 -9.58 3.18
C MET A 55 12.70 -8.39 2.49
N ILE A 56 13.22 -7.16 2.65
CA ILE A 56 12.70 -6.00 1.92
C ILE A 56 12.96 -6.13 0.42
N ALA A 57 14.14 -6.60 0.01
CA ALA A 57 14.44 -6.83 -1.40
C ALA A 57 13.50 -7.88 -2.04
N GLN A 58 13.08 -8.90 -1.30
CA GLN A 58 12.08 -9.87 -1.78
C GLN A 58 10.69 -9.24 -1.96
N SER A 59 10.29 -8.35 -1.04
CA SER A 59 9.04 -7.58 -1.19
C SER A 59 9.09 -6.59 -2.35
N GLU A 60 10.25 -5.97 -2.59
CA GLU A 60 10.51 -5.14 -3.76
C GLU A 60 10.42 -5.94 -5.06
N GLU A 61 11.09 -7.10 -5.13
CA GLU A 61 11.06 -7.97 -6.31
C GLU A 61 9.64 -8.44 -6.64
N PHE A 62 8.87 -8.83 -5.61
CA PHE A 62 7.46 -9.15 -5.77
C PHE A 62 6.66 -7.97 -6.34
N THR A 63 6.84 -6.78 -5.78
CA THR A 63 6.12 -5.57 -6.25
C THR A 63 6.52 -5.18 -7.68
N LYS A 64 7.81 -5.26 -8.02
CA LYS A 64 8.34 -5.05 -9.37
C LYS A 64 7.74 -6.04 -10.36
N SER A 65 7.61 -7.31 -9.98
CA SER A 65 7.03 -8.36 -10.85
C SER A 65 5.56 -8.09 -11.22
N LEU A 66 4.83 -7.37 -10.36
CA LEU A 66 3.46 -6.92 -10.62
C LEU A 66 3.38 -5.65 -11.47
N GLY A 67 4.52 -5.01 -11.76
CA GLY A 67 4.58 -3.74 -12.49
C GLY A 67 4.09 -2.53 -11.68
N LEU A 68 4.04 -2.63 -10.35
CA LEU A 68 3.53 -1.56 -9.50
C LEU A 68 4.63 -0.53 -9.18
N PRO A 69 4.39 0.78 -9.36
CA PRO A 69 5.33 1.82 -8.94
C PRO A 69 5.35 1.95 -7.41
N TYR A 70 6.53 2.08 -6.82
CA TYR A 70 6.68 2.18 -5.36
C TYR A 70 7.95 2.92 -4.93
N GLN A 71 7.99 3.28 -3.66
CA GLN A 71 9.19 3.69 -2.92
C GLN A 71 9.41 2.82 -1.68
N VAL A 72 10.65 2.76 -1.20
CA VAL A 72 10.99 2.18 0.11
C VAL A 72 11.41 3.32 1.03
N ILE A 73 10.73 3.45 2.17
CA ILE A 73 11.04 4.46 3.17
C ILE A 73 11.55 3.81 4.45
N ASN A 74 12.53 4.46 5.09
CA ASN A 74 12.97 4.09 6.43
C ASN A 74 12.15 4.88 7.46
N ILE A 75 11.45 4.17 8.33
CA ILE A 75 10.52 4.79 9.28
C ILE A 75 11.28 5.52 10.38
N CYS A 76 10.85 6.75 10.68
CA CYS A 76 11.46 7.56 11.73
C CYS A 76 11.20 6.94 13.11
N SER A 77 12.09 7.21 14.07
CA SER A 77 12.06 6.56 15.38
C SER A 77 10.76 6.77 16.17
N GLY A 78 10.06 7.89 15.96
CA GLY A 78 8.79 8.21 16.64
C GLY A 78 7.60 7.36 16.19
N GLU A 79 7.68 6.77 14.99
CA GLU A 79 6.62 5.94 14.41
C GLU A 79 6.92 4.43 14.52
N LEU A 80 8.05 4.06 15.14
CA LEU A 80 8.38 2.66 15.41
C LEU A 80 7.52 2.12 16.56
N ASN A 81 7.01 0.91 16.40
CA ASN A 81 6.41 0.18 17.50
C ASN A 81 7.50 -0.39 18.44
N ASN A 82 7.13 -0.67 19.69
CA ASN A 82 8.08 -1.11 20.74
C ASN A 82 9.00 -2.28 20.35
N ALA A 83 8.55 -3.17 19.47
CA ALA A 83 9.31 -4.34 19.08
C ALA A 83 10.33 -4.09 17.95
N ALA A 84 10.14 -3.08 17.10
CA ALA A 84 10.98 -2.87 15.92
C ALA A 84 12.22 -2.03 16.27
N ALA A 85 13.41 -2.56 15.99
CA ALA A 85 14.65 -1.81 16.06
C ALA A 85 14.87 -0.93 14.81
N LYS A 86 14.39 -1.40 13.66
CA LYS A 86 14.33 -0.67 12.40
C LYS A 86 13.18 -1.21 11.57
N LYS A 87 12.51 -0.33 10.82
CA LYS A 87 11.38 -0.68 9.96
C LYS A 87 11.52 0.02 8.60
N TYR A 88 11.33 -0.75 7.54
CA TYR A 88 11.08 -0.21 6.20
C TYR A 88 9.61 -0.36 5.87
N ASP A 89 9.03 0.65 5.24
CA ASP A 89 7.76 0.51 4.51
C ASP A 89 8.01 0.59 3.02
N LEU A 90 7.32 -0.27 2.27
CA LEU A 90 7.17 -0.14 0.82
C LEU A 90 5.82 0.51 0.58
N GLU A 91 5.85 1.70 0.01
CA GLU A 91 4.66 2.45 -0.35
C GLU A 91 4.50 2.41 -1.87
N ALA A 92 3.39 1.83 -2.33
CA ALA A 92 3.05 1.85 -3.73
C ALA A 92 2.27 3.11 -4.09
N TRP A 93 2.37 3.51 -5.35
CA TRP A 93 1.70 4.69 -5.84
C TRP A 93 0.26 4.40 -6.29
N PHE A 94 -0.66 5.26 -5.88
CA PHE A 94 -2.09 5.20 -6.18
C PHE A 94 -2.53 6.51 -6.84
N PRO A 95 -2.78 6.53 -8.17
CA PRO A 95 -3.17 7.75 -8.89
C PRO A 95 -4.47 8.37 -8.36
N GLY A 96 -5.44 7.55 -7.90
CA GLY A 96 -6.71 8.01 -7.36
C GLY A 96 -6.60 8.67 -5.98
N TYR A 97 -5.47 8.50 -5.29
CA TYR A 97 -5.19 9.07 -3.97
C TYR A 97 -4.30 10.31 -4.01
N VAL A 98 -4.02 10.87 -5.20
CA VAL A 98 -3.26 12.10 -5.33
C VAL A 98 -4.15 13.31 -5.01
N ASP A 99 -4.03 13.83 -3.79
CA ASP A 99 -4.85 14.94 -3.30
C ASP A 99 -4.04 15.95 -2.47
N ILE A 100 -4.68 16.99 -1.96
CA ILE A 100 -4.14 17.82 -0.89
C ILE A 100 -4.59 17.22 0.44
N ASP A 101 -3.66 16.99 1.36
CA ASP A 101 -3.98 16.72 2.76
C ASP A 101 -4.77 17.92 3.30
N LYS A 102 -6.07 17.72 3.55
CA LYS A 102 -6.99 18.79 3.96
C LYS A 102 -6.69 19.33 5.36
N GLU A 103 -5.98 18.58 6.19
CA GLU A 103 -5.63 18.99 7.55
C GLU A 103 -4.29 19.73 7.58
N LYS A 104 -3.34 19.30 6.77
CA LYS A 104 -1.97 19.86 6.75
C LYS A 104 -1.72 20.87 5.64
N GLY A 105 -2.61 20.95 4.65
CA GLY A 105 -2.44 21.80 3.46
C GLY A 105 -1.29 21.35 2.55
N HIS A 106 -0.76 20.15 2.77
CA HIS A 106 0.39 19.62 2.03
C HIS A 106 -0.04 18.64 0.93
N PRO A 107 0.70 18.56 -0.18
CA PRO A 107 0.48 17.54 -1.20
C PRO A 107 0.53 16.12 -0.66
N HIS A 108 -0.38 15.29 -1.14
CA HIS A 108 -0.37 13.86 -0.95
C HIS A 108 0.00 13.20 -2.29
N PRO A 109 1.20 12.62 -2.44
CA PRO A 109 1.69 12.07 -3.71
C PRO A 109 0.95 10.80 -4.17
N GLY A 110 0.00 10.30 -3.38
CA GLY A 110 -0.70 9.04 -3.65
C GLY A 110 0.07 7.81 -3.16
N MET A 111 1.13 7.98 -2.37
CA MET A 111 1.88 6.86 -1.79
C MET A 111 1.10 6.21 -0.64
N ARG A 112 1.00 4.88 -0.68
CA ARG A 112 0.23 4.09 0.29
C ARG A 112 0.98 2.80 0.63
N GLU A 113 1.12 2.53 1.92
CA GLU A 113 1.79 1.33 2.45
C GLU A 113 1.16 0.03 1.94
N LEU A 114 1.96 -0.81 1.28
CA LEU A 114 1.63 -2.20 0.96
C LEU A 114 2.39 -3.20 1.81
N VAL A 115 3.62 -2.85 2.22
CA VAL A 115 4.51 -3.72 2.99
C VAL A 115 5.12 -2.95 4.15
N SER A 116 5.21 -3.63 5.29
CA SER A 116 6.08 -3.28 6.41
C SER A 116 7.08 -4.40 6.64
N CYS A 117 8.37 -4.07 6.77
CA CYS A 117 9.46 -5.00 7.02
C CYS A 117 10.27 -4.56 8.25
N SER A 118 10.24 -5.36 9.31
CA SER A 118 10.81 -5.01 10.61
C SER A 118 11.84 -6.02 11.09
N ASN A 119 12.96 -5.50 11.62
CA ASN A 119 13.90 -6.28 12.41
C ASN A 119 13.61 -6.05 13.89
N CYS A 120 13.15 -7.08 14.59
CA CYS A 120 12.78 -7.00 16.00
C CYS A 120 13.89 -7.46 16.95
N LEU A 121 15.08 -7.78 16.41
CA LEU A 121 16.20 -8.36 17.14
C LEU A 121 15.69 -9.47 18.07
N ASP A 122 16.05 -9.45 19.34
CA ASP A 122 15.62 -10.42 20.33
C ASP A 122 14.41 -10.00 21.18
N TYR A 123 13.72 -8.92 20.81
CA TYR A 123 12.58 -8.40 21.59
C TYR A 123 11.50 -9.47 21.81
N GLN A 124 11.03 -10.05 20.71
CA GLN A 124 9.99 -11.09 20.73
C GLN A 124 10.52 -12.40 21.29
N SER A 125 11.72 -12.83 20.87
CA SER A 125 12.29 -14.12 21.26
C SER A 125 12.60 -14.20 22.76
N ARG A 126 12.94 -13.08 23.41
CA ARG A 126 13.04 -12.99 24.88
C ARG A 126 11.69 -13.23 25.55
N ALA A 127 10.63 -12.60 25.06
CA ALA A 127 9.29 -12.71 25.64
C ALA A 127 8.76 -14.16 25.57
N VAL A 128 9.04 -14.89 24.48
CA VAL A 128 8.59 -16.28 24.30
C VAL A 128 9.66 -17.33 24.64
N GLY A 129 10.81 -16.93 25.19
CA GLY A 129 11.84 -17.84 25.67
C GLY A 129 12.63 -18.60 24.61
N ILE A 130 12.67 -18.13 23.35
CA ILE A 130 13.35 -18.81 22.23
C ILE A 130 14.84 -18.46 22.22
N ARG A 131 15.65 -19.40 22.69
CA ARG A 131 17.10 -19.22 22.87
C ARG A 131 17.88 -19.58 21.60
N CYS A 132 18.96 -18.85 21.37
CA CYS A 132 20.00 -19.24 20.45
C CYS A 132 20.89 -20.24 21.19
N GLY A 133 20.83 -21.51 20.82
CA GLY A 133 21.61 -22.56 21.47
C GLY A 133 23.11 -22.30 21.31
N ASP A 134 23.74 -21.80 22.37
CA ASP A 134 25.16 -22.03 22.71
C ASP A 134 25.50 -21.33 24.04
N PRO A 135 25.57 -22.08 25.14
CA PRO A 135 26.39 -21.70 26.27
C PRO A 135 27.57 -22.68 26.33
N LYS A 136 28.63 -22.45 25.55
CA LYS A 136 29.95 -22.93 26.01
C LYS A 136 30.11 -22.34 27.42
N LYS A 137 30.28 -23.19 28.43
CA LYS A 137 30.63 -22.71 29.77
C LYS A 137 31.83 -21.79 29.58
N LYS A 138 31.77 -20.58 30.15
CA LYS A 138 32.98 -19.77 30.25
C LYS A 138 34.00 -20.60 31.05
N ALA A 139 35.29 -20.48 30.70
CA ALA A 139 36.37 -21.22 31.36
C ALA A 139 36.41 -20.97 32.89
N ASP A 140 35.80 -19.88 33.35
CA ASP A 140 35.67 -19.46 34.76
C ASP A 140 34.49 -20.11 35.53
N GLY A 141 33.73 -21.03 34.92
CA GLY A 141 32.59 -21.68 35.55
C GLY A 141 31.32 -20.82 35.68
N THR A 142 31.32 -19.57 35.21
CA THR A 142 30.14 -18.70 35.26
C THR A 142 29.13 -19.06 34.16
N LYS A 143 27.83 -18.94 34.47
CA LYS A 143 26.75 -19.17 33.49
C LYS A 143 26.89 -18.16 32.36
N ALA A 144 27.11 -18.64 31.13
CA ALA A 144 27.09 -17.80 29.93
C ALA A 144 25.75 -17.05 29.84
N LYS A 145 25.79 -15.76 29.48
CA LYS A 145 24.59 -14.93 29.29
C LYS A 145 23.69 -15.60 28.26
N LYS A 146 22.40 -15.78 28.58
CA LYS A 146 21.42 -16.39 27.66
C LYS A 146 21.38 -15.57 26.36
N LYS A 147 21.82 -16.15 25.24
CA LYS A 147 21.67 -15.59 23.89
C LYS A 147 20.30 -16.00 23.33
N TYR A 148 19.62 -15.06 22.68
CA TYR A 148 18.32 -15.28 22.06
C TYR A 148 18.47 -15.16 20.54
N VAL A 149 17.59 -15.81 19.80
CA VAL A 149 17.56 -15.67 18.33
C VAL A 149 17.01 -14.30 17.95
N HIS A 150 17.34 -13.82 16.75
CA HIS A 150 16.68 -12.64 16.20
C HIS A 150 15.46 -13.03 15.37
N MET A 151 14.39 -12.25 15.49
CA MET A 151 13.13 -12.43 14.76
C MET A 151 12.85 -11.22 13.89
N LEU A 152 12.45 -11.49 12.65
CA LEU A 152 12.08 -10.49 11.66
C LEU A 152 10.78 -10.91 11.00
N ASN A 153 10.00 -9.91 10.59
CA ASN A 153 8.77 -10.12 9.85
C ASN A 153 8.64 -9.09 8.74
N ALA A 154 8.12 -9.51 7.59
CA ALA A 154 7.82 -8.63 6.47
C ALA A 154 6.56 -9.07 5.77
N THR A 155 5.70 -8.13 5.39
CA THR A 155 4.60 -8.46 4.49
C THR A 155 5.13 -8.71 3.08
N LEU A 156 4.71 -9.82 2.45
CA LEU A 156 4.94 -10.04 1.02
C LEU A 156 3.76 -9.50 0.22
N CYS A 157 2.54 -9.80 0.65
CA CYS A 157 1.32 -9.37 -0.03
C CYS A 157 0.16 -9.25 0.96
N ALA A 158 -0.38 -8.05 1.12
CA ALA A 158 -1.70 -7.82 1.71
C ALA A 158 -2.73 -7.75 0.57
N THR A 159 -3.42 -8.86 0.33
CA THR A 159 -4.18 -9.11 -0.91
C THR A 159 -5.12 -7.97 -1.31
N THR A 160 -5.94 -7.46 -0.39
CA THR A 160 -6.92 -6.42 -0.71
C THR A 160 -6.28 -5.10 -1.14
N ARG A 161 -5.19 -4.68 -0.48
CA ARG A 161 -4.44 -3.47 -0.84
C ARG A 161 -3.70 -3.62 -2.16
N VAL A 162 -3.11 -4.78 -2.40
CA VAL A 162 -2.44 -5.08 -3.68
C VAL A 162 -3.46 -5.09 -4.82
N ILE A 163 -4.65 -5.66 -4.61
CA ILE A 163 -5.76 -5.59 -5.57
C ILE A 163 -6.12 -4.13 -5.86
N CYS A 164 -6.32 -3.28 -4.85
CA CYS A 164 -6.58 -1.85 -5.07
C CYS A 164 -5.48 -1.19 -5.92
N CYS A 165 -4.21 -1.50 -5.64
CA CYS A 165 -3.08 -0.93 -6.37
C CYS A 165 -3.08 -1.36 -7.85
N ILE A 166 -3.34 -2.64 -8.13
CA ILE A 166 -3.49 -3.16 -9.49
C ILE A 166 -4.67 -2.50 -10.21
N LEU A 167 -5.83 -2.41 -9.53
CA LEU A 167 -7.03 -1.79 -10.12
C LEU A 167 -6.77 -0.34 -10.55
N GLU A 168 -6.05 0.44 -9.75
CA GLU A 168 -5.76 1.82 -10.08
C GLU A 168 -4.67 1.99 -11.14
N ASN A 169 -3.60 1.20 -11.07
CA ASN A 169 -2.47 1.34 -11.99
C ASN A 169 -2.72 0.73 -13.37
N ASN A 170 -3.64 -0.23 -13.48
CA ASN A 170 -3.86 -1.00 -14.70
C ASN A 170 -5.22 -0.72 -15.37
N GLN A 171 -5.93 0.35 -14.97
CA GLN A 171 -7.20 0.72 -15.57
C GLN A 171 -7.06 1.20 -17.02
N THR A 172 -8.07 0.86 -17.84
CA THR A 172 -8.27 1.28 -19.23
C THR A 172 -9.74 1.69 -19.41
N PRO A 173 -10.14 2.27 -20.56
CA PRO A 173 -11.56 2.52 -20.84
C PRO A 173 -12.44 1.25 -20.83
N GLU A 174 -11.88 0.09 -21.16
CA GLU A 174 -12.60 -1.18 -21.32
C GLU A 174 -12.61 -2.04 -20.05
N GLY A 175 -11.65 -1.85 -19.15
CA GLY A 175 -11.51 -2.64 -17.93
C GLY A 175 -10.15 -2.47 -17.26
N VAL A 176 -9.70 -3.50 -16.56
CA VAL A 176 -8.41 -3.51 -15.85
C VAL A 176 -7.48 -4.57 -16.45
N LEU A 177 -6.31 -4.15 -16.93
CA LEU A 177 -5.29 -5.06 -17.44
C LEU A 177 -4.75 -5.95 -16.30
N ILE A 178 -4.59 -7.24 -16.58
CA ILE A 178 -4.05 -8.19 -15.60
C ILE A 178 -2.52 -8.19 -15.72
N PRO A 179 -1.76 -8.00 -14.61
CA PRO A 179 -0.32 -8.21 -14.63
C PRO A 179 0.06 -9.58 -15.19
N GLU A 180 1.05 -9.64 -16.08
CA GLU A 180 1.39 -10.86 -16.83
C GLU A 180 1.69 -12.05 -15.90
N VAL A 181 2.40 -11.80 -14.80
CA VAL A 181 2.76 -12.81 -13.79
C VAL A 181 1.56 -13.44 -13.09
N LEU A 182 0.39 -12.80 -13.12
CA LEU A 182 -0.85 -13.32 -12.52
C LEU A 182 -1.65 -14.18 -13.50
N LEU A 183 -1.47 -14.03 -14.81
CA LEU A 183 -2.25 -14.72 -15.84
C LEU A 183 -2.32 -16.25 -15.65
N PRO A 184 -1.22 -16.96 -15.33
CA PRO A 184 -1.26 -18.40 -15.11
C PRO A 184 -2.15 -18.84 -13.94
N TYR A 185 -2.41 -17.94 -12.99
CA TYR A 185 -3.20 -18.22 -11.77
C TYR A 185 -4.68 -17.86 -11.91
N MET A 186 -5.08 -17.24 -13.02
CA MET A 186 -6.46 -16.78 -13.23
C MET A 186 -7.39 -17.88 -13.77
N ASN A 187 -6.85 -19.05 -14.19
CA ASN A 187 -7.61 -20.16 -14.77
C ASN A 187 -8.59 -19.75 -15.90
N GLY A 188 -8.27 -18.70 -16.66
CA GLY A 188 -9.12 -18.15 -17.72
C GLY A 188 -10.40 -17.45 -17.23
N ALA A 189 -10.61 -17.35 -15.92
CA ALA A 189 -11.81 -16.73 -15.37
C ALA A 189 -11.80 -15.21 -15.58
N PHE A 190 -12.89 -14.68 -16.14
CA PHE A 190 -13.11 -13.24 -16.31
C PHE A 190 -12.05 -12.50 -17.16
N VAL A 191 -11.31 -13.22 -18.00
CA VAL A 191 -10.28 -12.65 -18.88
C VAL A 191 -10.85 -12.43 -20.29
N LYS A 192 -10.76 -11.19 -20.78
CA LYS A 192 -10.98 -10.83 -22.20
C LYS A 192 -9.71 -10.26 -22.80
N GLU A 193 -9.63 -10.26 -24.12
CA GLU A 193 -8.56 -9.56 -24.86
C GLU A 193 -9.08 -8.23 -25.40
N ASP A 194 -8.27 -7.18 -25.26
CA ASP A 194 -8.55 -5.89 -25.90
C ASP A 194 -8.11 -5.88 -27.38
N THR A 195 -8.27 -4.74 -28.06
CA THR A 195 -7.88 -4.57 -29.47
C THR A 195 -6.38 -4.76 -29.73
N LYS A 196 -5.55 -4.82 -28.68
CA LYS A 196 -4.11 -5.03 -28.73
C LYS A 196 -3.70 -6.43 -28.22
N GLY A 197 -4.67 -7.33 -28.00
CA GLY A 197 -4.42 -8.68 -27.47
C GLY A 197 -4.06 -8.72 -25.98
N ARG A 198 -4.24 -7.61 -25.24
CA ARG A 198 -3.92 -7.55 -23.81
C ARG A 198 -5.07 -8.10 -22.99
N LYS A 199 -4.73 -8.95 -22.03
CA LYS A 199 -5.68 -9.63 -21.16
C LYS A 199 -6.16 -8.71 -20.04
N HIS A 200 -7.47 -8.55 -19.92
CA HIS A 200 -8.11 -7.63 -18.99
C HIS A 200 -9.38 -8.21 -18.37
N ILE A 201 -9.75 -7.65 -17.21
CA ILE A 201 -11.06 -7.87 -16.57
C ILE A 201 -11.98 -6.72 -17.02
N PRO A 202 -13.05 -6.99 -17.79
CA PRO A 202 -13.91 -5.93 -18.34
C PRO A 202 -14.79 -5.28 -17.27
N TYR A 203 -15.12 -4.00 -17.46
CA TYR A 203 -16.16 -3.37 -16.66
C TYR A 203 -17.53 -3.98 -16.96
N THR A 204 -18.34 -4.17 -15.92
CA THR A 204 -19.69 -4.76 -16.02
C THR A 204 -20.79 -3.80 -15.60
N ARG A 205 -20.42 -2.65 -15.03
CA ARG A 205 -21.33 -1.63 -14.50
C ARG A 205 -20.72 -0.26 -14.67
N GLU A 206 -21.57 0.76 -14.75
CA GLU A 206 -21.13 2.16 -14.70
C GLU A 206 -20.56 2.50 -13.32
N ALA A 207 -19.62 3.45 -13.30
CA ALA A 207 -19.05 3.94 -12.06
C ALA A 207 -20.15 4.61 -11.19
N PRO A 208 -20.17 4.35 -9.87
CA PRO A 208 -21.09 5.06 -8.98
C PRO A 208 -20.80 6.56 -9.02
N PRO A 209 -21.81 7.42 -8.80
CA PRO A 209 -21.60 8.85 -8.70
C PRO A 209 -20.62 9.16 -7.56
N PRO A 210 -19.80 10.23 -7.67
CA PRO A 210 -18.92 10.65 -6.60
C PRO A 210 -19.70 10.85 -5.29
N PRO A 211 -19.11 10.56 -4.12
CA PRO A 211 -19.74 10.84 -2.83
C PRO A 211 -20.15 12.33 -2.75
N GLU A 212 -21.35 12.62 -2.28
CA GLU A 212 -21.75 14.00 -1.99
C GLU A 212 -20.80 14.56 -0.92
N GLU A 213 -20.17 15.71 -1.20
CA GLU A 213 -19.37 16.39 -0.18
C GLU A 213 -20.25 16.66 1.04
N PRO A 214 -19.76 16.39 2.27
CA PRO A 214 -20.52 16.66 3.47
C PRO A 214 -20.86 18.15 3.47
N LYS A 215 -22.17 18.47 3.36
CA LYS A 215 -22.66 19.85 3.42
C LYS A 215 -22.08 20.48 4.67
N LYS A 216 -21.17 21.45 4.51
CA LYS A 216 -20.69 22.27 5.63
C LYS A 216 -21.94 22.74 6.37
N LYS A 217 -22.13 22.29 7.62
CA LYS A 217 -23.17 22.83 8.49
C LYS A 217 -22.87 24.32 8.63
N LYS A 218 -23.54 25.16 7.83
CA LYS A 218 -23.62 26.59 8.07
C LYS A 218 -24.17 26.71 9.49
N LYS A 219 -23.36 27.23 10.42
CA LYS A 219 -23.88 27.74 11.70
C LYS A 219 -25.00 28.71 11.34
N GLY A 220 -26.23 28.30 11.62
CA GLY A 220 -27.44 28.97 11.16
C GLY A 220 -27.55 30.36 11.78
N GLY A 221 -27.28 31.39 10.98
CA GLY A 221 -27.88 32.69 11.15
C GLY A 221 -29.33 32.63 10.65
N LYS A 222 -30.27 32.93 11.54
CA LYS A 222 -31.71 32.92 11.32
C LYS A 222 -32.12 34.08 10.39
N LYS A 223 -32.73 33.77 9.24
CA LYS A 223 -33.62 34.58 8.36
C LYS A 223 -33.91 33.67 7.15
N GLY A 224 -35.11 33.39 6.65
CA GLY A 224 -36.41 34.03 6.72
C GLY A 224 -36.95 34.06 5.28
N GLY A 225 -37.86 33.14 4.93
CA GLY A 225 -38.86 33.27 3.84
C GLY A 225 -38.47 33.00 2.37
N GLY A 226 -39.19 32.05 1.74
CA GLY A 226 -39.86 32.28 0.44
C GLY A 226 -39.34 31.59 -0.83
N GLY A 227 -40.14 30.67 -1.40
CA GLY A 227 -40.49 30.68 -2.84
C GLY A 227 -39.84 29.67 -3.82
N GLY A 228 -40.59 28.59 -4.11
CA GLY A 228 -40.90 27.96 -5.43
C GLY A 228 -39.91 27.89 -6.61
N GLY A 229 -39.87 26.71 -7.27
CA GLY A 229 -39.48 26.59 -8.69
C GLY A 229 -39.04 25.19 -9.15
N LYS A 230 -39.90 24.49 -9.91
CA LYS A 230 -39.60 23.26 -10.67
C LYS A 230 -38.67 23.55 -11.85
N GLY A 231 -37.82 22.59 -12.22
CA GLY A 231 -37.12 22.59 -13.52
C GLY A 231 -36.37 21.28 -13.77
N GLY A 232 -36.97 20.39 -14.56
CA GLY A 232 -36.30 19.18 -15.05
C GLY A 232 -35.36 19.48 -16.22
N GLY A 233 -34.28 18.71 -16.34
CA GLY A 233 -33.36 18.79 -17.46
C GLY A 233 -32.59 17.48 -17.65
N LYS A 234 -32.99 16.71 -18.68
CA LYS A 234 -32.22 15.58 -19.23
C LYS A 234 -30.82 16.05 -19.59
N LYS A 235 -29.77 15.31 -19.19
CA LYS A 235 -28.44 15.43 -19.81
C LYS A 235 -28.06 14.11 -20.47
N GLY A 236 -27.87 14.21 -21.78
CA GLY A 236 -27.49 13.14 -22.67
C GLY A 236 -26.08 12.61 -22.39
N SER A 237 -25.96 11.32 -22.66
CA SER A 237 -24.73 10.56 -22.83
C SER A 237 -23.97 11.06 -24.06
N SER A 238 -22.72 11.51 -23.87
CA SER A 238 -21.60 11.36 -24.81
C SER A 238 -20.33 12.00 -24.24
N LYS A 239 -19.16 11.41 -24.57
CA LYS A 239 -17.77 11.78 -24.22
C LYS A 239 -17.23 11.30 -22.86
N SER A 240 -16.84 10.02 -22.80
CA SER A 240 -15.92 9.48 -21.78
C SER A 240 -14.45 9.54 -22.22
N GLU A 241 -14.14 9.36 -23.51
CA GLU A 241 -12.75 9.31 -24.02
C GLU A 241 -11.96 10.62 -23.86
N GLY A 242 -12.62 11.78 -24.01
CA GLY A 242 -11.96 13.08 -23.83
C GLY A 242 -11.61 13.41 -22.38
N LYS A 243 -12.37 12.87 -21.41
CA LYS A 243 -12.23 13.24 -19.99
C LYS A 243 -11.05 12.57 -19.29
N SER A 244 -10.66 11.34 -19.68
CA SER A 244 -9.56 10.64 -19.00
C SER A 244 -8.19 11.18 -19.38
N ASN A 245 -7.97 11.55 -20.64
CA ASN A 245 -6.71 12.14 -21.09
C ASN A 245 -6.50 13.54 -20.50
N ASP A 246 -7.57 14.33 -20.40
CA ASP A 246 -7.54 15.64 -19.72
C ASP A 246 -7.24 15.50 -18.21
N ALA A 247 -7.77 14.46 -17.56
CA ALA A 247 -7.50 14.19 -16.14
C ALA A 247 -6.04 13.77 -15.89
N LYS A 248 -5.48 12.89 -16.72
CA LYS A 248 -4.07 12.48 -16.65
C LYS A 248 -3.13 13.68 -16.89
N ALA A 249 -3.41 14.50 -17.90
CA ALA A 249 -2.62 15.70 -18.18
C ALA A 249 -2.70 16.74 -17.05
N GLY A 250 -3.86 16.88 -16.41
CA GLY A 250 -4.04 17.72 -15.22
C GLY A 250 -3.25 17.22 -14.01
N LEU A 251 -3.25 15.90 -13.79
CA LEU A 251 -2.48 15.25 -12.72
C LEU A 251 -0.97 15.44 -12.92
N ALA A 252 -0.45 15.22 -14.13
CA ALA A 252 0.96 15.42 -14.46
C ALA A 252 1.42 16.87 -14.17
N LYS A 253 0.65 17.87 -14.63
CA LYS A 253 0.94 19.29 -14.36
C LYS A 253 0.93 19.62 -12.85
N LYS A 254 0.00 19.03 -12.10
CA LYS A 254 -0.11 19.21 -10.64
C LYS A 254 1.13 18.66 -9.92
N LEU A 255 1.59 17.47 -10.31
CA LEU A 255 2.79 16.85 -9.73
C LEU A 255 4.07 17.60 -10.09
N GLU A 256 4.19 18.08 -11.33
CA GLU A 256 5.31 18.95 -11.74
C GLU A 256 5.39 20.23 -10.92
N ALA A 257 4.23 20.85 -10.62
CA ALA A 257 4.19 22.05 -9.79
C ALA A 257 4.69 21.76 -8.36
N TRP A 258 4.25 20.65 -7.77
CA TRP A 258 4.70 20.22 -6.43
C TRP A 258 6.16 19.77 -6.36
N ALA A 259 6.71 19.27 -7.46
CA ALA A 259 8.15 19.00 -7.53
C ALA A 259 8.96 20.30 -7.58
N LYS A 260 8.46 21.34 -8.28
CA LYS A 260 9.13 22.64 -8.40
C LYS A 260 9.09 23.46 -7.11
N ASP A 261 8.01 23.39 -6.35
CA ASP A 261 7.88 24.09 -5.06
C ASP A 261 8.53 23.34 -3.87
N GLY A 262 9.05 22.14 -4.12
CA GLY A 262 9.74 21.31 -3.13
C GLY A 262 8.80 20.53 -2.20
N ALA A 263 7.48 20.56 -2.44
CA ALA A 263 6.51 19.82 -1.65
C ALA A 263 6.46 18.33 -1.97
N LEU A 264 7.06 17.90 -3.08
CA LEU A 264 7.24 16.51 -3.48
C LEU A 264 8.72 16.22 -3.68
N SER A 265 9.24 15.14 -3.09
CA SER A 265 10.66 14.82 -3.24
C SER A 265 10.99 14.43 -4.68
N LYS A 266 12.24 14.62 -5.10
CA LYS A 266 12.68 14.22 -6.44
C LYS A 266 12.43 12.74 -6.72
N ALA A 267 12.63 11.87 -5.72
CA ALA A 267 12.41 10.44 -5.84
C ALA A 267 10.93 10.10 -6.07
N GLU A 268 10.02 10.72 -5.29
CA GLU A 268 8.57 10.56 -5.49
C GLU A 268 8.17 11.05 -6.88
N TYR A 269 8.72 12.19 -7.34
CA TYR A 269 8.38 12.74 -8.64
C TYR A 269 8.80 11.79 -9.77
N GLU A 270 10.01 11.25 -9.71
CA GLU A 270 10.52 10.32 -10.72
C GLU A 270 9.69 9.03 -10.79
N ILE A 271 9.28 8.48 -9.64
CA ILE A 271 8.41 7.30 -9.58
C ILE A 271 7.07 7.60 -10.27
N VAL A 272 6.45 8.73 -9.91
CA VAL A 272 5.13 9.08 -10.43
C VAL A 272 5.19 9.45 -11.92
N ALA A 273 6.20 10.21 -12.34
CA ALA A 273 6.38 10.59 -13.74
C ALA A 273 6.60 9.35 -14.61
N LYS A 274 7.38 8.37 -14.13
CA LYS A 274 7.58 7.11 -14.84
C LYS A 274 6.30 6.29 -14.92
N ALA A 275 5.52 6.22 -13.84
CA ALA A 275 4.24 5.53 -13.82
C ALA A 275 3.22 6.15 -14.79
N LEU A 276 3.12 7.49 -14.81
CA LEU A 276 2.25 8.20 -15.76
C LEU A 276 2.65 7.97 -17.21
N ALA A 277 3.94 7.88 -17.51
CA ALA A 277 4.42 7.60 -18.88
C ALA A 277 4.09 6.18 -19.36
N GLN A 278 3.82 5.23 -18.45
CA GLN A 278 3.47 3.84 -18.77
C GLN A 278 1.96 3.64 -19.02
N GLN A 279 1.11 4.59 -18.63
CA GLN A 279 -0.36 4.51 -18.69
C GLN A 279 -0.97 5.21 -19.89
#